data_AF-V5FXE6-F1
#
_entry.id   AF-V5FXE6-F1
#
_cell.length_a   1.000
_cell.length_b   1.000
_cell.length_c   1.000
_cell.angle_alpha   90.00
_cell.angle_beta   90.00
_cell.angle_gamma   90.00
#
_symmetry.space_group_name_H-M   'P 1'
#
loop_
_entity.id
_entity.type
_entity.pdbx_description
1 polymer ?
#
loop_
_entity_poly.entity_id
_entity_poly.type
_entity_poly.pdbx_seq_one_letter_code
_entity_poly.pdbx_strand_id
1 'polypeptide(L)'
;MTPANAFETSVGHFWGYLHTRDYMRARFELAMKHLLHLGTLDGVQEALEHLRDMLRLCRSDNMGLRQLVPAIMLRLDLDQECYDFVEWWATCDPDGNYDWGDMTLPYLNISGADVFEHPGFLFGGHPELNNIITVLSLKLKLLVDIRNLKITRKILTRRHLPSELWEPIKLAVVRSPLSAKLQKGPTVSLLMTEMTLLKQIRLLGAALVKANHGFMFSLFKPDEALSAEPETYQRGSWDEMALAMQYSYATWWEMEGVLDILNDARACAARDSADEIEYMMKGETFMSNSGSDGTAQELLEDVSINRIWGYLDYAIENASWLGPWSKRPSERHFREVREFSARVAAEDAESEYTESDESEAELGL
;
A
#
# COMPACT_ATOMS: atom_id res chain seq x y z
N MET A 1 -18.92 49.08 16.55
CA MET A 1 -19.09 47.62 16.67
C MET A 1 -17.98 46.98 15.87
N THR A 2 -17.20 46.10 16.47
CA THR A 2 -16.25 45.24 15.74
C THR A 2 -17.07 44.28 14.86
N PRO A 3 -16.72 44.08 13.58
CA PRO A 3 -17.40 43.09 12.77
C PRO A 3 -17.32 41.70 13.43
N ALA A 4 -18.36 40.89 13.24
CA ALA A 4 -18.39 39.53 13.75
C ALA A 4 -17.20 38.72 13.20
N ASN A 5 -16.57 37.93 14.08
CA ASN A 5 -15.44 37.10 13.71
C ASN A 5 -15.92 35.88 12.89
N ALA A 6 -15.68 35.88 11.58
CA ALA A 6 -16.09 34.79 10.70
C ALA A 6 -15.50 33.43 11.13
N PHE A 7 -14.33 33.41 11.78
CA PHE A 7 -13.71 32.18 12.31
C PHE A 7 -14.49 31.53 13.45
N GLU A 8 -15.44 32.26 14.04
CA GLU A 8 -16.34 31.79 15.10
C GLU A 8 -17.78 31.65 14.58
N THR A 9 -18.27 32.63 13.83
CA THR A 9 -19.68 32.67 13.40
C THR A 9 -19.98 31.86 12.15
N SER A 10 -18.96 31.46 11.39
CA SER A 10 -19.11 30.76 10.11
C SER A 10 -18.42 29.39 10.08
N VAL A 11 -18.11 28.83 11.25
CA VAL A 11 -17.53 27.48 11.40
C VAL A 11 -18.44 26.44 10.75
N GLY A 12 -17.86 25.47 10.05
CA GLY A 12 -18.56 24.46 9.25
C GLY A 12 -19.06 24.96 7.89
N HIS A 13 -19.35 26.26 7.77
CA HIS A 13 -19.92 26.88 6.56
C HIS A 13 -18.95 27.82 5.84
N PHE A 14 -17.67 27.81 6.21
CA PHE A 14 -16.73 28.86 5.85
C PHE A 14 -16.61 29.01 4.33
N TRP A 15 -16.60 27.91 3.58
CA TRP A 15 -16.51 27.90 2.10
C TRP A 15 -17.72 28.53 1.38
N GLY A 16 -18.88 28.60 2.04
CA GLY A 16 -20.09 29.22 1.48
C GLY A 16 -19.93 30.73 1.26
N TYR A 17 -19.01 31.37 1.98
CA TYR A 17 -18.72 32.79 1.86
C TYR A 17 -17.59 33.03 0.84
N LEU A 18 -17.83 33.84 -0.19
CA LEU A 18 -16.81 34.04 -1.25
C LEU A 18 -15.49 34.62 -0.75
N HIS A 19 -15.56 35.55 0.21
CA HIS A 19 -14.40 36.28 0.73
C HIS A 19 -13.48 35.43 1.63
N THR A 20 -13.94 34.28 2.11
CA THR A 20 -13.13 33.36 2.94
C THR A 20 -12.36 32.34 2.10
N ARG A 21 -12.72 32.17 0.82
CA ARG A 21 -12.12 31.16 -0.07
C ARG A 21 -10.64 31.42 -0.34
N ASP A 22 -10.26 32.68 -0.50
CA ASP A 22 -8.86 33.04 -0.74
C ASP A 22 -7.99 32.77 0.49
N TYR A 23 -8.54 32.96 1.70
CA TYR A 23 -7.88 32.53 2.93
C TYR A 23 -7.69 31.01 2.98
N MET A 24 -8.73 30.23 2.66
CA MET A 24 -8.65 28.77 2.65
C MET A 24 -7.61 28.26 1.64
N ARG A 25 -7.56 28.85 0.44
CA ARG A 25 -6.55 28.54 -0.58
C ARG A 25 -5.13 28.88 -0.11
N ALA A 26 -4.92 30.08 0.41
CA ALA A 26 -3.60 30.49 0.92
C ALA A 26 -3.13 29.57 2.07
N ARG A 27 -4.05 29.14 2.94
CA ARG A 27 -3.71 28.22 4.05
C ARG A 27 -3.41 26.79 3.55
N PHE A 28 -4.11 26.32 2.53
CA PHE A 28 -3.78 25.07 1.86
C PHE A 28 -2.40 25.13 1.22
N GLU A 29 -2.07 26.21 0.51
CA GLU A 29 -0.74 26.42 -0.09
C GLU A 29 0.35 26.46 0.98
N LEU A 30 0.13 27.13 2.12
CA LEU A 30 1.04 27.10 3.27
C LEU A 30 1.31 25.67 3.75
N ALA A 31 0.25 24.89 3.99
CA ALA A 31 0.40 23.50 4.44
C ALA A 31 1.12 22.63 3.39
N MET A 32 0.66 22.68 2.14
CA MET A 32 1.11 21.76 1.09
C MET A 32 2.43 22.14 0.46
N LYS A 33 2.59 23.40 0.05
CA LYS A 33 3.74 23.85 -0.77
C LYS A 33 4.91 24.35 0.08
N HIS A 34 4.67 24.67 1.34
CA HIS A 34 5.71 25.17 2.23
C HIS A 34 6.01 24.20 3.36
N LEU A 35 5.07 23.98 4.29
CA LEU A 35 5.33 23.22 5.52
C LEU A 35 5.72 21.76 5.25
N LEU A 36 4.96 21.04 4.42
CA LEU A 36 5.29 19.65 4.08
C LEU A 36 6.59 19.50 3.27
N HIS A 37 6.93 20.50 2.46
CA HIS A 37 8.16 20.50 1.65
C HIS A 37 9.43 20.72 2.48
N LEU A 38 9.31 21.24 3.70
CA LEU A 38 10.46 21.34 4.62
C LEU A 38 11.01 19.96 5.01
N GLY A 39 10.19 18.90 4.92
CA GLY A 39 10.61 17.54 5.28
C GLY A 39 10.96 17.39 6.77
N THR A 40 10.44 18.25 7.64
CA THR A 40 10.69 18.22 9.08
C THR A 40 9.46 17.74 9.85
N LEU A 41 9.68 17.13 11.01
CA LEU A 41 8.58 16.69 11.88
C LEU A 41 7.64 17.85 12.26
N ASP A 42 8.22 18.99 12.65
CA ASP A 42 7.46 20.19 13.03
C ASP A 42 6.62 20.71 11.85
N GLY A 43 7.19 20.74 10.63
CA GLY A 43 6.45 21.14 9.44
C GLY A 43 5.28 20.20 9.11
N VAL A 44 5.46 18.89 9.29
CA VAL A 44 4.38 17.91 9.09
C VAL A 44 3.28 18.08 10.14
N GLN A 45 3.66 18.33 11.40
CA GLN A 45 2.71 18.59 12.49
C GLN A 45 1.91 19.87 12.23
N GLU A 46 2.57 20.99 11.93
CA GLU A 46 1.92 22.28 11.68
C GLU A 46 1.02 22.22 10.44
N ALA A 47 1.43 21.51 9.38
CA ALA A 47 0.60 21.27 8.22
C ALA A 47 -0.69 20.51 8.59
N LEU A 48 -0.58 19.45 9.40
CA LEU A 48 -1.75 18.70 9.86
C LEU A 48 -2.71 19.57 10.70
N GLU A 49 -2.17 20.42 11.58
CA GLU A 49 -2.96 21.36 12.39
C GLU A 49 -3.75 22.34 11.49
N HIS A 50 -3.10 22.89 10.46
CA HIS A 50 -3.79 23.73 9.48
C HIS A 50 -4.90 22.97 8.73
N LEU A 51 -4.61 21.77 8.21
CA LEU A 51 -5.58 21.00 7.43
C LEU A 51 -6.78 20.55 8.28
N ARG A 52 -6.56 20.15 9.54
CA ARG A 52 -7.65 19.80 10.47
C ARG A 52 -8.52 21.01 10.80
N ASP A 53 -7.94 22.17 11.03
CA ASP A 53 -8.71 23.38 11.28
C ASP A 53 -9.49 23.83 10.02
N MET A 54 -8.92 23.63 8.84
CA MET A 54 -9.65 23.86 7.58
C MET A 54 -10.86 22.92 7.43
N LEU A 55 -10.74 21.64 7.80
CA LEU A 55 -11.88 20.70 7.84
C LEU A 55 -12.94 21.13 8.88
N ARG A 56 -12.52 21.66 10.03
CA ARG A 56 -13.45 22.26 11.01
C ARG A 56 -14.19 23.47 10.42
N LEU A 57 -13.49 24.33 9.69
CA LEU A 57 -14.09 25.50 9.03
C LEU A 57 -15.01 25.11 7.87
N CYS A 58 -14.69 24.03 7.15
CA CYS A 58 -15.45 23.54 6.00
C CYS A 58 -15.72 22.04 6.14
N ARG A 59 -16.81 21.69 6.82
CA ARG A 59 -17.15 20.27 7.09
C ARG A 59 -17.44 19.48 5.82
N SER A 60 -18.02 20.14 4.82
CA SER A 60 -18.27 19.60 3.48
C SER A 60 -17.01 19.34 2.66
N ASP A 61 -15.84 19.74 3.17
CA ASP A 61 -14.53 19.52 2.56
C ASP A 61 -14.48 19.85 1.05
N ASN A 62 -14.88 21.07 0.70
CA ASN A 62 -14.96 21.51 -0.69
C ASN A 62 -13.61 21.59 -1.41
N MET A 63 -12.49 21.51 -0.67
CA MET A 63 -11.14 21.49 -1.23
C MET A 63 -10.54 20.08 -1.31
N GLY A 64 -11.26 19.04 -0.86
CA GLY A 64 -10.79 17.65 -0.94
C GLY A 64 -9.67 17.31 0.05
N LEU A 65 -9.58 18.03 1.17
CA LEU A 65 -8.55 17.83 2.19
C LEU A 65 -8.59 16.43 2.82
N ARG A 66 -9.77 15.81 2.87
CA ARG A 66 -9.94 14.45 3.41
C ARG A 66 -9.08 13.41 2.68
N GLN A 67 -8.69 13.68 1.44
CA GLN A 67 -7.89 12.77 0.62
C GLN A 67 -6.41 12.73 1.03
N LEU A 68 -5.87 13.80 1.62
CA LEU A 68 -4.43 13.87 1.97
C LEU A 68 -4.15 13.80 3.47
N VAL A 69 -5.10 14.25 4.29
CA VAL A 69 -4.96 14.29 5.75
C VAL A 69 -4.54 12.94 6.34
N PRO A 70 -5.12 11.79 5.93
CA PRO A 70 -4.75 10.50 6.49
C PRO A 70 -3.29 10.11 6.24
N ALA A 71 -2.77 10.35 5.04
CA ALA A 71 -1.37 10.07 4.72
C ALA A 71 -0.40 10.86 5.61
N ILE A 72 -0.74 12.12 5.93
CA ILE A 72 0.01 12.97 6.85
C ILE A 72 -0.07 12.45 8.29
N MET A 73 -1.25 12.00 8.74
CA MET A 73 -1.41 11.40 10.07
C MET A 73 -0.47 10.20 10.27
N LEU A 74 -0.31 9.36 9.24
CA LEU A 74 0.60 8.20 9.30
C LEU A 74 2.08 8.58 9.42
N ARG A 75 2.50 9.74 8.89
CA ARG A 75 3.88 10.26 9.05
C ARG A 75 4.17 10.65 10.50
N LEU A 76 3.15 11.07 11.24
CA LEU A 76 3.21 11.42 12.66
C LEU A 76 2.87 10.26 13.60
N ASP A 77 2.79 9.03 13.08
CA ASP A 77 2.42 7.83 13.83
C ASP A 77 1.05 7.92 14.55
N LEU A 78 0.15 8.80 14.06
CA LEU A 78 -1.24 8.91 14.50
C LEU A 78 -2.09 7.80 13.86
N ASP A 79 -1.66 6.56 14.04
CA ASP A 79 -2.12 5.41 13.29
C ASP A 79 -3.58 5.04 13.59
N GLN A 80 -4.01 5.13 14.86
CA GLN A 80 -5.39 4.86 15.25
C GLN A 80 -6.32 5.96 14.73
N GLU A 81 -5.94 7.22 14.94
CA GLU A 81 -6.70 8.40 14.51
C GLU A 81 -6.83 8.46 12.99
N CYS A 82 -5.78 8.03 12.27
CA CYS A 82 -5.80 7.88 10.83
C CYS A 82 -6.87 6.86 10.39
N TYR A 83 -6.90 5.69 11.03
CA TYR A 83 -7.88 4.65 10.70
C TYR A 83 -9.30 5.12 11.00
N ASP A 84 -9.52 5.66 12.20
CA ASP A 84 -10.81 6.20 12.65
C ASP A 84 -11.32 7.30 11.68
N PHE A 85 -10.42 8.17 11.21
CA PHE A 85 -10.74 9.23 10.24
C PHE A 85 -11.19 8.66 8.90
N VAL A 86 -10.44 7.69 8.35
CA VAL A 86 -10.77 7.07 7.06
C VAL A 86 -12.09 6.32 7.14
N GLU A 87 -12.30 5.55 8.20
CA GLU A 87 -13.55 4.82 8.40
C GLU A 87 -14.74 5.76 8.52
N TRP A 88 -14.60 6.86 9.27
CA TRP A 88 -15.67 7.85 9.40
C TRP A 88 -16.06 8.41 8.04
N TRP A 89 -15.11 8.88 7.24
CA TRP A 89 -15.41 9.41 5.91
C TRP A 89 -15.97 8.37 4.94
N ALA A 90 -15.58 7.11 5.09
CA ALA A 90 -16.08 6.03 4.25
C ALA A 90 -17.51 5.57 4.62
N THR A 91 -17.98 5.88 5.84
CA THR A 91 -19.23 5.32 6.39
C THR A 91 -20.23 6.36 6.87
N CYS A 92 -19.87 7.64 6.95
CA CYS A 92 -20.73 8.68 7.52
C CYS A 92 -21.98 9.02 6.71
N ASP A 93 -21.97 8.74 5.40
CA ASP A 93 -23.06 9.09 4.49
C ASP A 93 -23.43 7.92 3.55
N PRO A 94 -23.94 6.80 4.11
CA PRO A 94 -24.21 5.60 3.33
C PRO A 94 -25.30 5.81 2.26
N ASP A 95 -26.24 6.73 2.51
CA ASP A 95 -27.40 6.99 1.64
C ASP A 95 -27.29 8.30 0.83
N GLY A 96 -26.20 9.05 0.97
CA GLY A 96 -26.00 10.34 0.29
C GLY A 96 -26.86 11.50 0.82
N ASN A 97 -27.35 11.39 2.05
CA ASN A 97 -28.31 12.31 2.67
C ASN A 97 -27.74 13.07 3.89
N TYR A 98 -26.43 12.97 4.14
CA TYR A 98 -25.79 13.67 5.25
C TYR A 98 -25.82 15.19 5.04
N ASP A 99 -26.45 15.92 5.97
CA ASP A 99 -26.50 17.38 5.93
C ASP A 99 -25.20 17.99 6.48
N TRP A 100 -24.27 18.31 5.58
CA TRP A 100 -23.01 18.96 5.91
C TRP A 100 -23.16 20.33 6.59
N GLY A 101 -24.33 20.96 6.45
CA GLY A 101 -24.65 22.23 7.09
C GLY A 101 -25.22 22.09 8.50
N ASP A 102 -25.67 20.90 8.91
CA ASP A 102 -26.20 20.71 10.25
C ASP A 102 -25.07 20.49 11.24
N MET A 103 -24.74 21.55 12.00
CA MET A 103 -23.71 21.56 13.05
C MET A 103 -24.02 20.66 14.26
N THR A 104 -25.21 20.07 14.33
CA THR A 104 -25.61 19.12 15.38
C THR A 104 -25.33 17.65 15.01
N LEU A 105 -25.14 17.34 13.73
CA LEU A 105 -24.85 15.98 13.27
C LEU A 105 -23.44 15.51 13.67
N PRO A 106 -23.25 14.20 13.96
CA PRO A 106 -21.95 13.65 14.35
C PRO A 106 -20.89 13.88 13.27
N TYR A 107 -19.72 14.40 13.64
CA TYR A 107 -18.61 14.70 12.74
C TYR A 107 -17.29 14.18 13.29
N LEU A 108 -16.56 13.38 12.51
CA LEU A 108 -15.29 12.75 12.90
C LEU A 108 -15.36 12.13 14.32
N ASN A 109 -16.43 11.40 14.58
CA ASN A 109 -16.78 10.91 15.92
C ASN A 109 -16.56 9.41 16.12
N ILE A 110 -15.86 8.74 15.19
CA ILE A 110 -15.33 7.39 15.40
C ILE A 110 -14.05 7.52 16.22
N SER A 111 -13.90 6.65 17.22
CA SER A 111 -12.69 6.57 18.03
C SER A 111 -12.43 5.13 18.45
N GLY A 112 -11.20 4.67 18.23
CA GLY A 112 -10.76 3.34 18.64
C GLY A 112 -11.40 2.22 17.82
N ALA A 113 -11.65 2.45 16.54
CA ALA A 113 -12.12 1.41 15.65
C ALA A 113 -11.10 0.28 15.49
N ASP A 114 -11.58 -0.91 15.11
CA ASP A 114 -10.72 -2.08 15.00
C ASP A 114 -9.90 -2.04 13.70
N VAL A 115 -8.66 -1.58 13.81
CA VAL A 115 -7.70 -1.53 12.70
C VAL A 115 -7.46 -2.90 12.04
N PHE A 116 -7.76 -4.01 12.73
CA PHE A 116 -7.63 -5.37 12.23
C PHE A 116 -8.92 -5.95 11.68
N GLU A 117 -10.02 -5.21 11.66
CA GLU A 117 -11.26 -5.67 11.04
C GLU A 117 -11.12 -5.81 9.51
N HIS A 118 -12.10 -6.47 8.90
CA HIS A 118 -12.16 -6.59 7.46
C HIS A 118 -12.40 -5.19 6.81
N PRO A 119 -11.55 -4.73 5.87
CA PRO A 119 -11.64 -3.37 5.29
C PRO A 119 -12.78 -3.21 4.26
N GLY A 120 -13.92 -3.87 4.49
CA GLY A 120 -15.03 -3.96 3.53
C GLY A 120 -15.70 -2.63 3.24
N PHE A 121 -15.64 -1.69 4.19
CA PHE A 121 -16.16 -0.33 4.03
C PHE A 121 -15.44 0.46 2.93
N LEU A 122 -14.25 0.02 2.50
CA LEU A 122 -13.52 0.63 1.38
C LEU A 122 -13.85 0.05 0.01
N PHE A 123 -14.72 -0.97 -0.07
CA PHE A 123 -15.01 -1.70 -1.31
C PHE A 123 -16.41 -1.40 -1.89
N GLY A 124 -17.05 -0.32 -1.44
CA GLY A 124 -18.36 0.12 -1.93
C GLY A 124 -18.35 0.54 -3.41
N GLY A 125 -19.50 1.01 -3.93
CA GLY A 125 -19.66 1.39 -5.34
C GLY A 125 -18.77 2.55 -5.80
N HIS A 126 -18.30 3.39 -4.86
CA HIS A 126 -17.54 4.60 -5.12
C HIS A 126 -16.33 4.74 -4.19
N PRO A 127 -15.38 3.78 -4.22
CA PRO A 127 -14.27 3.77 -3.28
C PRO A 127 -13.30 4.91 -3.58
N GLU A 128 -12.87 5.62 -2.55
CA GLU A 128 -11.90 6.72 -2.65
C GLU A 128 -10.48 6.15 -2.70
N LEU A 129 -9.73 6.42 -3.77
CA LEU A 129 -8.39 5.89 -4.02
C LEU A 129 -7.44 6.16 -2.83
N ASN A 130 -7.43 7.38 -2.32
CA ASN A 130 -6.55 7.79 -1.22
C ASN A 130 -6.86 7.08 0.10
N ASN A 131 -8.12 6.71 0.35
CA ASN A 131 -8.50 5.93 1.53
C ASN A 131 -7.96 4.50 1.44
N ILE A 132 -8.04 3.88 0.25
CA ILE A 132 -7.43 2.56 0.00
C ILE A 132 -5.92 2.62 0.22
N ILE A 133 -5.24 3.59 -0.40
CA ILE A 133 -3.77 3.79 -0.28
C ILE A 133 -3.37 3.95 1.19
N THR A 134 -4.10 4.77 1.94
CA THR A 134 -3.80 5.03 3.35
C THR A 134 -3.93 3.77 4.19
N VAL A 135 -5.05 3.06 4.10
CA VAL A 135 -5.27 1.85 4.92
C VAL A 135 -4.34 0.72 4.49
N LEU A 136 -4.00 0.63 3.20
CA LEU A 136 -2.97 -0.27 2.69
C LEU A 136 -1.60 0.05 3.30
N SER A 137 -1.19 1.32 3.30
CA SER A 137 0.07 1.78 3.89
C SER A 137 0.15 1.47 5.39
N LEU A 138 -0.92 1.75 6.13
CA LEU A 138 -1.02 1.43 7.55
C LEU A 138 -0.88 -0.08 7.81
N LYS A 139 -1.61 -0.92 7.06
CA LYS A 139 -1.54 -2.38 7.25
C LYS A 139 -0.17 -2.94 6.87
N LEU A 140 0.51 -2.39 5.85
CA LEU A 140 1.89 -2.75 5.52
C LEU A 140 2.88 -2.34 6.63
N LYS A 141 2.73 -1.14 7.21
CA LYS A 141 3.51 -0.70 8.38
C LYS A 141 3.35 -1.67 9.56
N LEU A 142 2.12 -2.08 9.87
CA LEU A 142 1.85 -3.06 10.93
C LEU A 142 2.44 -4.45 10.62
N LEU A 143 2.43 -4.86 9.35
CA LEU A 143 3.01 -6.13 8.91
C LEU A 143 4.55 -6.13 9.09
N VAL A 144 5.22 -5.02 8.75
CA VAL A 144 6.66 -4.82 9.01
C VAL A 144 6.96 -4.94 10.50
N ASP A 145 6.20 -4.24 11.34
CA ASP A 145 6.39 -4.27 12.79
C ASP A 145 6.23 -5.69 13.37
N ILE A 146 5.21 -6.43 12.93
CA ILE A 146 4.99 -7.83 13.38
C ILE A 146 6.14 -8.74 12.95
N ARG A 147 6.64 -8.59 11.71
CA ARG A 147 7.81 -9.31 11.22
C ARG A 147 9.04 -8.98 12.06
N ASN A 148 9.26 -7.70 12.37
CA ASN A 148 10.38 -7.25 13.22
C ASN A 148 10.28 -7.83 14.64
N LEU A 149 9.09 -7.87 15.24
CA LEU A 149 8.85 -8.51 16.54
C LEU A 149 9.17 -10.00 16.50
N LYS A 150 8.71 -10.71 15.47
CA LYS A 150 8.98 -12.14 15.30
C LYS A 150 10.48 -12.43 15.16
N ILE A 151 11.20 -11.65 14.35
CA ILE A 151 12.64 -11.78 14.18
C ILE A 151 13.36 -11.50 15.50
N THR A 152 13.01 -10.42 16.18
CA THR A 152 13.60 -10.04 17.46
C THR A 152 13.45 -11.16 18.48
N ARG A 153 12.27 -11.76 18.61
CA ARG A 153 12.04 -12.93 19.49
C ARG A 153 12.91 -14.13 19.11
N LYS A 154 13.09 -14.41 17.81
CA LYS A 154 13.98 -15.49 17.34
C LYS A 154 15.44 -15.21 17.65
N ILE A 155 15.89 -13.96 17.56
CA ILE A 155 17.29 -13.58 17.84
C ILE A 155 17.56 -13.63 19.35
N LEU A 156 16.68 -13.04 20.17
CA LEU A 156 16.81 -13.02 21.63
C LEU A 156 16.80 -14.44 22.24
N THR A 157 16.08 -15.39 21.63
CA THR A 157 16.11 -16.80 22.07
C THR A 157 17.35 -17.57 21.64
N ARG A 158 18.07 -17.11 20.60
CA ARG A 158 19.24 -17.80 20.02
C ARG A 158 20.59 -17.19 20.43
N ARG A 159 20.60 -15.99 21.01
CA ARG A 159 21.81 -15.23 21.33
C ARG A 159 21.81 -14.83 22.79
N HIS A 160 22.98 -14.90 23.43
CA HIS A 160 23.18 -14.36 24.77
C HIS A 160 23.42 -12.86 24.68
N LEU A 161 22.33 -12.09 24.62
CA LEU A 161 22.36 -10.65 24.81
C LEU A 161 22.17 -10.32 26.30
N PRO A 162 22.92 -9.36 26.87
CA PRO A 162 22.67 -8.85 28.21
C PRO A 162 21.20 -8.43 28.38
N SER A 163 20.57 -8.80 29.49
CA SER A 163 19.13 -8.58 29.74
C SER A 163 18.74 -7.11 29.67
N GLU A 164 19.67 -6.21 29.98
CA GLU A 164 19.49 -4.76 29.95
C GLU A 164 19.21 -4.23 28.53
N LEU A 165 19.65 -4.95 27.49
CA LEU A 165 19.43 -4.56 26.09
C LEU A 165 18.09 -5.03 25.53
N TRP A 166 17.37 -5.91 26.23
CA TRP A 166 16.19 -6.57 25.66
C TRP A 166 15.02 -5.60 25.48
N GLU A 167 14.71 -4.81 26.50
CA GLU A 167 13.60 -3.86 26.45
C GLU A 167 13.86 -2.71 25.47
N PRO A 168 15.05 -2.06 25.43
CA PRO A 168 15.37 -1.08 24.40
C PRO A 168 15.23 -1.62 22.98
N ILE A 169 15.72 -2.85 22.72
CA ILE A 169 15.58 -3.48 21.40
C ILE A 169 14.11 -3.71 21.06
N LYS A 170 13.31 -4.26 21.99
CA LYS A 170 11.88 -4.50 21.75
C LYS A 170 11.12 -3.22 21.42
N LEU A 171 11.44 -2.11 22.09
CA LEU A 171 10.81 -0.82 21.81
C LEU A 171 11.25 -0.25 20.47
N ALA A 172 12.53 -0.39 20.11
CA ALA A 172 13.08 0.18 18.88
C ALA A 172 12.67 -0.56 17.59
N VAL A 173 12.19 -1.80 17.67
CA VAL A 173 11.89 -2.62 16.48
C VAL A 173 10.48 -2.43 15.93
N VAL A 174 9.64 -1.66 16.61
CA VAL A 174 8.32 -1.26 16.10
C VAL A 174 8.25 0.24 15.98
N ARG A 175 7.55 0.71 14.96
CA ARG A 175 7.24 2.13 14.81
C ARG A 175 5.84 2.47 15.28
N SER A 176 4.85 1.62 14.96
CA SER A 176 3.45 1.94 15.26
C SER A 176 3.15 1.85 16.76
N PRO A 177 2.46 2.86 17.33
CA PRO A 177 1.88 2.75 18.67
C PRO A 177 0.89 1.58 18.82
N LEU A 178 0.25 1.15 17.73
CA LEU A 178 -0.62 -0.03 17.72
C LEU A 178 0.18 -1.32 17.89
N SER A 179 1.33 -1.42 17.20
CA SER A 179 2.25 -2.56 17.31
C SER A 179 2.91 -2.65 18.69
N ALA A 180 3.12 -1.53 19.38
CA ALA A 180 3.62 -1.52 20.76
C ALA A 180 2.73 -2.36 21.71
N LYS A 181 1.41 -2.37 21.48
CA LYS A 181 0.46 -3.21 22.24
C LYS A 181 0.64 -4.70 21.96
N LEU A 182 1.06 -5.06 20.73
CA LEU A 182 1.28 -6.45 20.30
C LEU A 182 2.55 -7.08 20.89
N GLN A 183 3.51 -6.27 21.35
CA GLN A 183 4.78 -6.77 21.90
C GLN A 183 4.61 -7.73 23.07
N LYS A 184 3.57 -7.51 23.89
CA LYS A 184 3.28 -8.30 25.09
C LYS A 184 2.53 -9.60 24.79
N GLY A 185 2.01 -9.75 23.57
CA GLY A 185 1.20 -10.90 23.17
C GLY A 185 2.03 -12.16 22.88
N PRO A 186 1.44 -13.37 22.95
CA PRO A 186 2.12 -14.61 22.61
C PRO A 186 2.50 -14.66 21.12
N THR A 187 3.54 -15.42 20.76
CA THR A 187 4.00 -15.54 19.36
C THR A 187 2.92 -16.10 18.42
N VAL A 188 2.05 -16.98 18.93
CA VAL A 188 0.92 -17.51 18.16
C VAL A 188 -0.05 -16.40 17.76
N SER A 189 -0.30 -15.42 18.65
CA SER A 189 -1.15 -14.27 18.32
C SER A 189 -0.53 -13.41 17.21
N LEU A 190 0.78 -13.18 17.24
CA LEU A 190 1.47 -12.45 16.17
C LEU A 190 1.34 -13.15 14.81
N LEU A 191 1.42 -14.49 14.79
CA LEU A 191 1.24 -15.27 13.55
C LEU A 191 -0.18 -15.13 13.00
N MET A 192 -1.20 -15.18 13.87
CA MET A 192 -2.58 -14.97 13.45
C MET A 192 -2.81 -13.56 12.91
N THR A 193 -2.27 -12.53 13.58
CA THR A 193 -2.36 -11.15 13.11
C THR A 193 -1.64 -10.96 11.77
N GLU A 194 -0.46 -11.55 11.58
CA GLU A 194 0.27 -11.54 10.30
C GLU A 194 -0.56 -12.14 9.17
N MET A 195 -1.17 -13.32 9.39
CA MET A 195 -2.04 -13.96 8.40
C MET A 195 -3.27 -13.10 8.07
N THR A 196 -3.87 -12.45 9.06
CA THR A 196 -4.99 -11.53 8.86
C THR A 196 -4.57 -10.32 8.02
N LEU A 197 -3.44 -9.69 8.35
CA LEU A 197 -2.93 -8.54 7.61
C LEU A 197 -2.57 -8.90 6.18
N LEU A 198 -1.90 -10.04 5.94
CA LEU A 198 -1.56 -10.50 4.59
C LEU A 198 -2.81 -10.68 3.71
N LYS A 199 -3.89 -11.24 4.26
CA LYS A 199 -5.18 -11.35 3.54
C LYS A 199 -5.76 -9.97 3.23
N GLN A 200 -5.79 -9.07 4.20
CA GLN A 200 -6.37 -7.73 4.04
C GLN A 200 -5.56 -6.87 3.07
N ILE A 201 -4.23 -6.94 3.12
CA ILE A 201 -3.33 -6.23 2.20
C ILE A 201 -3.56 -6.71 0.77
N ARG A 202 -3.78 -8.01 0.55
CA ARG A 202 -4.14 -8.52 -0.79
C ARG A 202 -5.47 -7.97 -1.29
N LEU A 203 -6.48 -7.91 -0.43
CA LEU A 203 -7.78 -7.33 -0.79
C LEU A 203 -7.64 -5.85 -1.14
N LEU A 204 -6.91 -5.09 -0.33
CA LEU A 204 -6.65 -3.67 -0.56
C LEU A 204 -5.79 -3.44 -1.81
N GLY A 205 -4.78 -4.27 -2.04
CA GLY A 205 -3.93 -4.22 -3.23
C GLY A 205 -4.72 -4.50 -4.51
N ALA A 206 -5.62 -5.50 -4.49
CA ALA A 206 -6.53 -5.76 -5.61
C ALA A 206 -7.51 -4.60 -5.82
N ALA A 207 -8.05 -4.01 -4.75
CA ALA A 207 -8.91 -2.84 -4.82
C ALA A 207 -8.18 -1.61 -5.37
N LEU A 208 -6.91 -1.41 -4.99
CA LEU A 208 -6.05 -0.34 -5.49
C LEU A 208 -5.82 -0.48 -6.99
N VAL A 209 -5.42 -1.66 -7.47
CA VAL A 209 -5.21 -1.91 -8.91
C VAL A 209 -6.50 -1.71 -9.69
N LYS A 210 -7.65 -2.12 -9.14
CA LYS A 210 -8.96 -1.89 -9.76
C LYS A 210 -9.34 -0.41 -9.80
N ALA A 211 -9.02 0.36 -8.75
CA ALA A 211 -9.33 1.78 -8.67
C ALA A 211 -8.41 2.61 -9.59
N ASN A 212 -7.12 2.29 -9.61
CA ASN A 212 -6.11 2.95 -10.43
C ASN A 212 -4.93 2.00 -10.72
N HIS A 213 -4.91 1.42 -11.92
CA HIS A 213 -3.88 0.46 -12.33
C HIS A 213 -2.45 1.05 -12.33
N GLY A 214 -2.33 2.35 -12.61
CA GLY A 214 -1.04 3.04 -12.74
C GLY A 214 -0.34 3.32 -11.40
N PHE A 215 -1.07 3.30 -10.28
CA PHE A 215 -0.51 3.74 -8.99
C PHE A 215 0.75 2.98 -8.58
N MET A 216 0.73 1.64 -8.68
CA MET A 216 1.88 0.83 -8.27
C MET A 216 3.10 1.04 -9.19
N PHE A 217 2.89 1.35 -10.46
CA PHE A 217 3.98 1.68 -11.37
C PHE A 217 4.65 2.99 -10.95
N SER A 218 3.86 4.01 -10.66
CA SER A 218 4.35 5.31 -10.15
C SER A 218 4.95 5.20 -8.76
N LEU A 219 4.51 4.28 -7.91
CA LEU A 219 5.14 4.05 -6.60
C LEU A 219 6.62 3.66 -6.75
N PHE A 220 6.96 2.88 -7.77
CA PHE A 220 8.34 2.46 -8.05
C PHE A 220 9.12 3.39 -8.99
N LYS A 221 8.43 4.23 -9.77
CA LYS A 221 9.01 5.24 -10.67
C LYS A 221 8.25 6.57 -10.48
N PRO A 222 8.51 7.30 -9.37
CA PRO A 222 7.64 8.37 -8.89
C PRO A 222 7.85 9.73 -9.55
N ASP A 223 9.00 9.97 -10.18
CA ASP A 223 9.44 11.31 -10.59
C ASP A 223 8.42 12.04 -11.46
N GLU A 224 7.82 11.35 -12.44
CA GLU A 224 6.82 11.92 -13.33
C GLU A 224 5.55 12.34 -12.57
N ALA A 225 5.03 11.46 -11.70
CA ALA A 225 3.84 11.72 -10.92
C ALA A 225 4.05 12.82 -9.86
N LEU A 226 5.24 12.89 -9.26
CA LEU A 226 5.58 13.89 -8.24
C LEU A 226 5.84 15.28 -8.83
N SER A 227 6.28 15.36 -10.07
CA SER A 227 6.53 16.64 -10.78
C SER A 227 5.34 17.13 -11.61
N ALA A 228 4.29 16.33 -11.69
CA ALA A 228 3.07 16.66 -12.43
C ALA A 228 2.34 17.89 -11.87
N GLU A 229 1.62 18.58 -12.77
CA GLU A 229 0.62 19.60 -12.42
C GLU A 229 -0.77 19.12 -12.88
N PRO A 230 -1.48 18.30 -12.07
CA PRO A 230 -2.76 17.73 -12.47
C PRO A 230 -3.81 18.83 -12.72
N GLU A 231 -4.40 18.84 -13.91
CA GLU A 231 -5.36 19.87 -14.33
C GLU A 231 -6.81 19.46 -14.05
N THR A 232 -7.13 18.17 -14.21
CA THR A 232 -8.51 17.67 -14.14
C THR A 232 -8.63 16.39 -13.34
N TYR A 233 -9.38 16.45 -12.23
CA TYR A 233 -9.68 15.25 -11.47
C TYR A 233 -10.73 14.39 -12.20
N GLN A 234 -10.34 13.16 -12.54
CA GLN A 234 -11.22 12.11 -13.00
C GLN A 234 -10.82 10.79 -12.36
N ARG A 235 -11.79 10.02 -11.86
CA ARG A 235 -11.52 8.72 -11.23
C ARG A 235 -10.88 7.73 -12.22
N GLY A 236 -9.86 7.03 -11.75
CA GLY A 236 -9.02 6.10 -12.52
C GLY A 236 -8.05 6.77 -13.49
N SER A 237 -8.02 8.11 -13.56
CA SER A 237 -7.13 8.81 -14.49
C SER A 237 -5.70 8.89 -13.96
N TRP A 238 -4.80 9.31 -14.85
CA TRP A 238 -3.43 9.64 -14.49
C TRP A 238 -3.35 10.85 -13.55
N ASP A 239 -4.19 11.87 -13.74
CA ASP A 239 -4.26 13.05 -12.84
C ASP A 239 -4.65 12.67 -11.41
N GLU A 240 -5.64 11.77 -11.23
CA GLU A 240 -5.99 11.25 -9.91
C GLU A 240 -4.81 10.49 -9.28
N MET A 241 -4.12 9.66 -10.08
CA MET A 241 -2.94 8.91 -9.62
C MET A 241 -1.81 9.85 -9.20
N ALA A 242 -1.51 10.88 -10.00
CA ALA A 242 -0.46 11.85 -9.72
C ALA A 242 -0.76 12.63 -8.43
N LEU A 243 -2.01 13.07 -8.23
CA LEU A 243 -2.44 13.68 -6.97
C LEU A 243 -2.26 12.73 -5.78
N ALA A 244 -2.70 11.48 -5.91
CA ALA A 244 -2.56 10.48 -4.85
C ALA A 244 -1.08 10.20 -4.51
N MET A 245 -0.20 10.19 -5.52
CA MET A 245 1.24 10.09 -5.34
C MET A 245 1.80 11.30 -4.58
N GLN A 246 1.45 12.52 -4.99
CA GLN A 246 1.88 13.75 -4.30
C GLN A 246 1.40 13.81 -2.84
N TYR A 247 0.23 13.26 -2.53
CA TYR A 247 -0.31 13.23 -1.18
C TYR A 247 0.33 12.17 -0.28
N SER A 248 0.74 11.03 -0.84
CA SER A 248 1.08 9.85 -0.05
C SER A 248 2.52 9.38 -0.17
N TYR A 249 3.30 9.79 -1.19
CA TYR A 249 4.62 9.21 -1.44
C TYR A 249 5.60 9.37 -0.27
N ALA A 250 5.60 10.54 0.39
CA ALA A 250 6.43 10.75 1.58
C ALA A 250 6.11 9.74 2.69
N THR A 251 4.84 9.37 2.85
CA THR A 251 4.41 8.34 3.81
C THR A 251 4.98 6.97 3.48
N TRP A 252 4.94 6.57 2.20
CA TRP A 252 5.55 5.31 1.74
C TRP A 252 7.05 5.28 1.94
N TRP A 253 7.73 6.38 1.63
CA TRP A 253 9.18 6.51 1.76
C TRP A 253 9.63 6.49 3.22
N GLU A 254 8.91 7.17 4.11
CA GLU A 254 9.28 7.27 5.52
C GLU A 254 9.06 5.95 6.27
N MET A 255 8.11 5.09 5.85
CA MET A 255 7.83 3.80 6.49
C MET A 255 8.91 2.75 6.15
N GLU A 256 10.00 2.76 6.92
CA GLU A 256 11.11 1.82 6.80
C GLU A 256 10.63 0.36 6.68
N GLY A 257 11.17 -0.36 5.69
CA GLY A 257 10.84 -1.77 5.43
C GLY A 257 9.62 -2.00 4.52
N VAL A 258 8.72 -1.04 4.34
CA VAL A 258 7.53 -1.22 3.46
C VAL A 258 7.96 -1.38 2.00
N LEU A 259 8.73 -0.43 1.48
CA LEU A 259 9.24 -0.49 0.10
C LEU A 259 10.19 -1.68 -0.10
N ASP A 260 10.92 -2.11 0.93
CA ASP A 260 11.81 -3.28 0.84
C ASP A 260 11.02 -4.58 0.61
N ILE A 261 9.93 -4.77 1.37
CA ILE A 261 9.05 -5.95 1.20
C ILE A 261 8.37 -5.93 -0.16
N LEU A 262 7.92 -4.75 -0.62
CA LEU A 262 7.31 -4.62 -1.93
C LEU A 262 8.31 -4.90 -3.07
N ASN A 263 9.55 -4.42 -2.95
CA ASN A 263 10.61 -4.72 -3.90
C ASN A 263 10.99 -6.21 -3.90
N ASP A 264 11.05 -6.87 -2.75
CA ASP A 264 11.33 -8.32 -2.67
C ASP A 264 10.17 -9.13 -3.27
N ALA A 265 8.92 -8.73 -3.04
CA ALA A 265 7.74 -9.33 -3.67
C ALA A 265 7.78 -9.19 -5.20
N ARG A 266 8.16 -8.01 -5.69
CA ARG A 266 8.38 -7.75 -7.13
C ARG A 266 9.48 -8.63 -7.70
N ALA A 267 10.61 -8.75 -7.01
CA ALA A 267 11.71 -9.62 -7.43
C ALA A 267 11.30 -11.10 -7.48
N CYS A 268 10.49 -11.55 -6.51
CA CYS A 268 9.92 -12.89 -6.51
C CYS A 268 8.98 -13.11 -7.70
N ALA A 269 8.09 -12.16 -7.97
CA ALA A 269 7.15 -12.21 -9.09
C ALA A 269 7.86 -12.23 -10.46
N ALA A 270 8.87 -11.37 -10.64
CA ALA A 270 9.68 -11.33 -11.87
C ALA A 270 10.39 -12.66 -12.10
N ARG A 271 11.00 -13.22 -11.06
CA ARG A 271 11.75 -14.47 -11.18
C ARG A 271 10.86 -15.67 -11.52
N ASP A 272 9.67 -15.74 -10.91
CA ASP A 272 8.72 -16.81 -11.19
C ASP A 272 8.16 -16.74 -12.61
N SER A 273 8.03 -15.53 -13.15
CA SER A 273 7.46 -15.26 -14.47
C SER A 273 8.50 -15.27 -15.61
N ALA A 274 9.80 -15.45 -15.30
CA ALA A 274 10.89 -15.37 -16.27
C ALA A 274 10.76 -16.42 -17.38
N ASP A 275 10.60 -17.68 -17.00
CA ASP A 275 10.49 -18.79 -17.95
C ASP A 275 9.17 -18.71 -18.75
N GLU A 276 8.07 -18.24 -18.11
CA GLU A 276 6.77 -17.99 -18.75
C GLU A 276 6.87 -16.92 -19.84
N ILE A 277 7.53 -15.80 -19.57
CA ILE A 277 7.71 -14.70 -20.54
C ILE A 277 8.62 -15.13 -21.68
N GLU A 278 9.73 -15.81 -21.40
CA GLU A 278 10.61 -16.33 -22.45
C GLU A 278 9.89 -17.32 -23.39
N TYR A 279 9.04 -18.18 -22.83
CA TYR A 279 8.24 -19.11 -23.61
C TYR A 279 7.17 -18.37 -24.44
N MET A 280 6.42 -17.45 -23.83
CA MET A 280 5.40 -16.65 -24.48
C MET A 280 5.96 -15.87 -25.69
N MET A 281 7.13 -15.26 -25.55
CA MET A 281 7.76 -14.48 -26.62
C MET A 281 8.20 -15.31 -27.82
N LYS A 282 8.45 -16.62 -27.63
CA LYS A 282 8.77 -17.56 -28.72
C LYS A 282 7.52 -18.05 -29.46
N GLY A 283 6.32 -17.78 -28.93
CA GLY A 283 5.06 -18.22 -29.52
C GLY A 283 4.66 -17.39 -30.75
N GLU A 284 4.06 -18.05 -31.74
CA GLU A 284 3.59 -17.42 -32.99
C GLU A 284 2.60 -16.27 -32.73
N THR A 285 1.76 -16.38 -31.70
CA THR A 285 0.79 -15.34 -31.31
C THR A 285 1.47 -14.04 -30.89
N PHE A 286 2.58 -14.11 -30.15
CA PHE A 286 3.32 -12.91 -29.76
C PHE A 286 4.03 -12.31 -30.98
N MET A 287 4.72 -13.13 -31.78
CA MET A 287 5.46 -12.67 -32.96
C MET A 287 4.60 -12.05 -34.07
N SER A 288 3.33 -12.46 -34.19
CA SER A 288 2.43 -12.01 -35.24
C SER A 288 1.58 -10.77 -34.85
N ASN A 289 1.58 -10.37 -33.59
CA ASN A 289 0.76 -9.26 -33.11
C ASN A 289 1.50 -7.92 -33.28
N SER A 290 0.85 -6.93 -33.91
CA SER A 290 1.45 -5.64 -34.28
C SER A 290 1.75 -4.69 -33.11
N GLY A 291 1.65 -5.15 -31.86
CA GLY A 291 1.98 -4.40 -30.64
C GLY A 291 2.93 -5.16 -29.69
N SER A 292 3.55 -6.24 -30.17
CA SER A 292 4.47 -7.09 -29.40
C SER A 292 5.93 -6.60 -29.47
N ASP A 293 6.15 -5.30 -29.29
CA ASP A 293 7.48 -4.67 -29.45
C ASP A 293 8.29 -4.66 -28.15
N GLY A 294 7.69 -5.07 -27.03
CA GLY A 294 8.31 -5.07 -25.71
C GLY A 294 9.42 -6.11 -25.57
N THR A 295 10.53 -5.70 -24.96
CA THR A 295 11.61 -6.61 -24.57
C THR A 295 11.16 -7.54 -23.44
N ALA A 296 11.80 -8.70 -23.31
CA ALA A 296 11.54 -9.62 -22.18
C ALA A 296 11.68 -8.90 -20.82
N GLN A 297 12.63 -7.97 -20.73
CA GLN A 297 12.85 -7.18 -19.53
C GLN A 297 11.69 -6.23 -19.22
N GLU A 298 11.17 -5.51 -20.21
CA GLU A 298 10.02 -4.60 -20.01
C GLU A 298 8.76 -5.38 -19.61
N LEU A 299 8.49 -6.51 -20.27
CA LEU A 299 7.37 -7.39 -19.91
C LEU A 299 7.53 -7.95 -18.49
N LEU A 300 8.76 -8.31 -18.10
CA LEU A 300 9.07 -8.77 -16.74
C LEU A 300 8.85 -7.67 -15.71
N GLU A 301 9.26 -6.43 -16.01
CA GLU A 301 9.02 -5.27 -15.15
C GLU A 301 7.51 -5.09 -14.91
N ASP A 302 6.69 -5.14 -15.96
CA ASP A 302 5.25 -4.97 -15.86
C ASP A 302 4.57 -6.11 -15.10
N VAL A 303 4.87 -7.35 -15.47
CA VAL A 303 4.30 -8.54 -14.80
C VAL A 303 4.70 -8.57 -13.32
N SER A 304 5.92 -8.17 -12.98
CA SER A 304 6.39 -8.14 -11.59
C SER A 304 5.59 -7.18 -10.71
N ILE A 305 5.14 -6.05 -11.25
CA ILE A 305 4.31 -5.07 -10.56
C ILE A 305 2.88 -5.61 -10.46
N ASN A 306 2.33 -6.14 -11.55
CA ASN A 306 0.95 -6.65 -11.59
C ASN A 306 0.73 -7.85 -10.66
N ARG A 307 1.76 -8.69 -10.45
CA ARG A 307 1.66 -9.89 -9.61
C ARG A 307 2.12 -9.67 -8.16
N ILE A 308 2.56 -8.47 -7.78
CA ILE A 308 3.21 -8.20 -6.48
C ILE A 308 2.44 -8.73 -5.26
N TRP A 309 1.11 -8.56 -5.23
CA TRP A 309 0.27 -8.98 -4.10
C TRP A 309 0.19 -10.50 -3.93
N GLY A 310 0.42 -11.26 -5.00
CA GLY A 310 0.51 -12.71 -4.96
C GLY A 310 1.75 -13.20 -4.20
N TYR A 311 2.87 -12.47 -4.34
CA TYR A 311 4.18 -12.86 -3.82
C TYR A 311 4.53 -12.22 -2.46
N LEU A 312 3.58 -11.53 -1.82
CA LEU A 312 3.80 -10.87 -0.54
C LEU A 312 4.19 -11.85 0.58
N ASP A 313 3.61 -13.05 0.62
CA ASP A 313 3.97 -14.07 1.64
C ASP A 313 5.46 -14.45 1.51
N TYR A 314 5.93 -14.69 0.28
CA TYR A 314 7.34 -15.00 0.03
C TYR A 314 8.25 -13.86 0.47
N ALA A 315 7.87 -12.61 0.21
CA ALA A 315 8.64 -11.45 0.64
C ALA A 315 8.75 -11.36 2.16
N ILE A 316 7.66 -11.59 2.89
CA ILE A 316 7.67 -11.63 4.36
C ILE A 316 8.49 -12.79 4.90
N GLU A 317 8.39 -13.97 4.29
CA GLU A 317 9.17 -15.14 4.67
C GLU A 317 10.67 -14.94 4.44
N ASN A 318 11.05 -14.38 3.28
CA ASN A 318 12.41 -14.00 2.94
C ASN A 318 12.97 -12.97 3.92
N ALA A 319 12.20 -11.92 4.19
CA ALA A 319 12.58 -10.92 5.17
C ALA A 319 12.70 -11.54 6.57
N SER A 320 11.94 -12.58 6.90
CA SER A 320 12.00 -13.31 8.18
C SER A 320 13.11 -14.36 8.28
N TRP A 321 13.86 -14.59 7.20
CA TRP A 321 14.86 -15.64 7.10
C TRP A 321 16.21 -15.21 7.67
N LEU A 322 16.71 -15.96 8.66
CA LEU A 322 17.99 -15.71 9.34
C LEU A 322 19.13 -16.61 8.84
N GLY A 323 18.88 -17.44 7.83
CA GLY A 323 19.87 -18.34 7.24
C GLY A 323 20.57 -17.76 6.01
N PRO A 324 21.39 -18.56 5.31
CA PRO A 324 22.03 -18.16 4.06
C PRO A 324 20.99 -17.77 3.00
N TRP A 325 21.31 -16.77 2.17
CA TRP A 325 20.41 -16.26 1.13
C TRP A 325 19.94 -17.35 0.17
N SER A 326 20.84 -18.23 -0.27
CA SER A 326 20.56 -19.35 -1.19
C SER A 326 19.58 -20.41 -0.66
N LYS A 327 19.18 -20.31 0.61
CA LYS A 327 18.23 -21.21 1.27
C LYS A 327 16.97 -20.51 1.74
N ARG A 328 16.73 -19.27 1.30
CA ARG A 328 15.49 -18.56 1.59
C ARG A 328 14.27 -19.34 1.09
N PRO A 329 13.09 -19.17 1.71
CA PRO A 329 11.88 -19.87 1.30
C PRO A 329 11.53 -19.70 -0.19
N SER A 330 11.63 -18.49 -0.74
CA SER A 330 11.40 -18.26 -2.18
C SER A 330 12.41 -19.02 -3.05
N GLU A 331 13.71 -18.98 -2.71
CA GLU A 331 14.76 -19.71 -3.43
C GLU A 331 14.53 -21.22 -3.47
N ARG A 332 14.02 -21.75 -2.36
CA ARG A 332 13.66 -23.16 -2.27
C ARG A 332 12.48 -23.47 -3.18
N HIS A 333 11.43 -22.67 -3.13
CA HIS A 333 10.27 -22.81 -3.99
C HIS A 333 10.65 -22.78 -5.47
N PHE A 334 11.39 -21.76 -5.91
CA PHE A 334 11.79 -21.63 -7.33
C PHE A 334 12.63 -22.82 -7.82
N ARG A 335 13.52 -23.34 -6.98
CA ARG A 335 14.28 -24.55 -7.31
C ARG A 335 13.37 -25.77 -7.44
N GLU A 336 12.46 -25.97 -6.49
CA GLU A 336 11.52 -27.10 -6.52
C GLU A 336 10.59 -27.04 -7.74
N VAL A 337 10.10 -25.85 -8.11
CA VAL A 337 9.29 -25.64 -9.33
C VAL A 337 10.10 -25.95 -10.58
N ARG A 338 11.32 -25.43 -10.72
CA ARG A 338 12.17 -25.73 -11.90
C ARG A 338 12.55 -27.20 -11.99
N GLU A 339 12.88 -27.84 -10.87
CA GLU A 339 13.17 -29.28 -10.83
C GLU A 339 11.94 -30.10 -11.25
N PHE A 340 10.73 -29.68 -10.84
CA PHE A 340 9.50 -30.31 -11.26
C PHE A 340 9.24 -30.12 -12.75
N SER A 341 9.30 -28.89 -13.27
CA SER A 341 9.11 -28.60 -14.70
C SER A 341 10.12 -29.33 -15.58
N ALA A 342 11.38 -29.43 -15.17
CA ALA A 342 12.40 -30.17 -15.90
C ALA A 342 12.12 -31.68 -15.94
N ARG A 343 11.52 -32.25 -14.89
CA ARG A 343 11.09 -33.66 -14.88
C ARG A 343 9.92 -33.89 -15.82
N VAL A 344 8.91 -33.03 -15.77
CA VAL A 344 7.75 -33.10 -16.67
C VAL A 344 8.20 -33.02 -18.14
N ALA A 345 9.07 -32.05 -18.48
CA ALA A 345 9.59 -31.93 -19.84
C ALA A 345 10.43 -33.13 -20.30
N ALA A 346 11.15 -33.80 -19.38
CA ALA A 346 11.89 -35.02 -19.69
C ALA A 346 10.95 -36.21 -19.93
N GLU A 347 9.89 -36.34 -19.12
CA GLU A 347 8.85 -37.37 -19.31
C GLU A 347 8.08 -37.17 -20.63
N ASP A 348 7.72 -35.92 -20.95
CA ASP A 348 7.05 -35.58 -22.21
C ASP A 348 7.96 -35.90 -23.42
N ALA A 349 9.24 -35.53 -23.36
CA ALA A 349 10.19 -35.86 -24.42
C ALA A 349 10.38 -37.37 -24.58
N GLU A 350 10.53 -38.13 -23.49
CA GLU A 350 10.61 -39.60 -23.54
C GLU A 350 9.35 -40.22 -24.17
N SER A 351 8.17 -39.65 -23.90
CA SER A 351 6.91 -40.11 -24.49
C SER A 351 6.79 -39.84 -25.99
N GLU A 352 7.22 -38.67 -26.47
CA GLU A 352 7.26 -38.32 -27.89
C GLU A 352 8.24 -39.20 -28.67
N TYR A 353 9.40 -39.54 -28.07
CA TYR A 353 10.35 -40.49 -28.66
C TYR A 353 9.77 -41.91 -28.79
N THR A 354 9.02 -42.38 -27.78
CA THR A 354 8.37 -43.70 -27.86
C THR A 354 7.23 -43.74 -28.88
N GLU A 355 6.43 -42.67 -29.02
CA GLU A 355 5.39 -42.61 -30.05
C GLU A 355 5.97 -42.49 -31.46
N SER A 356 7.10 -41.79 -31.64
CA SER A 356 7.78 -41.74 -32.95
C SER A 356 8.34 -43.09 -33.36
N ASP A 357 8.94 -43.85 -32.44
CA ASP A 357 9.49 -45.19 -32.71
C ASP A 357 8.39 -46.22 -33.00
N GLU A 358 7.23 -46.14 -32.33
CA GLU A 358 6.07 -46.99 -32.63
C GLU A 358 5.44 -46.65 -34.00
N SER A 359 5.38 -45.37 -34.37
CA SER A 359 4.85 -44.94 -35.68
C SER A 359 5.77 -45.31 -36.86
N GLU A 360 7.09 -45.28 -36.67
CA GLU A 360 8.05 -45.76 -37.68
C GLU A 360 8.05 -47.30 -37.81
N ALA A 361 7.74 -48.02 -36.73
CA ALA A 361 7.58 -49.47 -36.76
C ALA A 361 6.28 -49.93 -37.46
N GLU A 362 5.19 -49.16 -37.38
CA GLU A 362 3.92 -49.47 -38.08
C GLU A 362 3.93 -49.12 -39.58
N LEU A 363 4.76 -48.18 -40.03
CA LEU A 363 4.92 -47.82 -41.46
C LEU A 363 5.94 -48.70 -42.21
N GLY A 364 6.57 -49.64 -41.51
CA GLY A 364 7.58 -50.58 -42.04
C GLY A 364 7.08 -51.99 -42.40
N LEU A 365 5.78 -52.19 -42.61
CA LEU A 365 5.18 -53.48 -43.05
C LEU A 365 4.53 -53.42 -44.43
#